data_AF-A0A836RTA8-F1
#
_entry.id   AF-A0A836RTA8-F1
#
_cell.length_a   1.000
_cell.length_b   1.000
_cell.length_c   1.000
_cell.angle_alpha   90.00
_cell.angle_beta   90.00
_cell.angle_gamma   90.00
#
_symmetry.space_group_name_H-M   'P 1'
#
loop_
_entity.id
_entity.type
_entity.pdbx_description
1 polymer ?
#
loop_
_entity_poly.entity_id
_entity_poly.type
_entity_poly.pdbx_seq_one_letter_code
_entity_poly.pdbx_strand_id
1 'polypeptide(L)'
;REGADSSQIASAKEKAEELSRFYELKLDSLIQNDSFHDKVGAFEGAGYVSQGLYRPMIDCIMNRKKAKAFCKVCTEAIERVIKHYTE
;
A
#
# COMPACT_ATOMS: atom_id res chain seq x y z
N ARG A 1 -14.09 13.56 -29.44
CA ARG A 1 -13.05 14.23 -28.61
C ARG A 1 -11.73 13.65 -29.07
N GLU A 2 -10.93 14.41 -29.81
CA GLU A 2 -9.56 14.00 -30.13
C GLU A 2 -8.79 13.87 -28.81
N GLY A 3 -8.09 12.75 -28.63
CA GLY A 3 -7.34 12.48 -27.41
C GLY A 3 -6.18 13.47 -27.23
N ALA A 4 -5.64 13.57 -26.02
CA ALA A 4 -4.45 14.36 -25.76
C ALA A 4 -3.23 13.83 -26.56
N ASP A 5 -2.27 14.72 -26.83
CA ASP A 5 -1.05 14.40 -27.57
C ASP A 5 -0.22 13.31 -26.87
N SER A 6 0.32 12.37 -27.64
CA SER A 6 1.03 11.20 -27.10
C SER A 6 2.33 11.57 -26.37
N SER A 7 3.03 12.61 -26.81
CA SER A 7 4.23 13.13 -26.14
C SER A 7 3.88 13.78 -24.80
N GLN A 8 2.80 14.56 -24.78
CA GLN A 8 2.27 15.13 -23.53
C GLN A 8 1.86 14.06 -22.51
N ILE A 9 1.20 12.99 -22.98
CA ILE A 9 0.83 11.84 -22.13
C ILE A 9 2.07 11.14 -21.57
N ALA A 10 3.11 10.93 -22.40
CA ALA A 10 4.34 10.31 -21.97
C ALA A 10 5.06 11.13 -20.88
N SER A 11 5.22 12.44 -21.12
CA SER A 11 5.84 13.34 -20.13
C SER A 11 5.05 13.41 -18.82
N ALA A 12 3.71 13.41 -18.89
CA ALA A 12 2.87 13.39 -17.69
C ALA A 12 3.03 12.10 -16.88
N LYS A 13 3.13 10.94 -17.55
CA LYS A 13 3.38 9.65 -16.89
C LYS A 13 4.74 9.61 -16.21
N GLU A 14 5.79 10.05 -16.90
CA GLU A 14 7.15 10.10 -16.35
C GLU A 14 7.21 10.95 -15.08
N LYS A 15 6.63 12.17 -15.12
CA LYS A 15 6.52 13.04 -13.94
C LYS A 15 5.73 12.39 -12.81
N ALA A 16 4.62 11.72 -13.13
CA ALA A 16 3.81 11.02 -12.13
C ALA A 16 4.57 9.87 -11.47
N GLU A 17 5.36 9.12 -12.24
CA GLU A 17 6.22 8.05 -11.73
C GLU A 17 7.34 8.60 -10.84
N GLU A 18 7.97 9.70 -11.25
CA GLU A 18 9.00 10.38 -10.45
C GLU A 18 8.46 10.88 -9.12
N LEU A 19 7.32 11.59 -9.13
CA LEU A 19 6.65 12.04 -7.90
C LEU A 19 6.24 10.85 -7.03
N SER A 20 5.67 9.80 -7.64
CA SER A 20 5.27 8.59 -6.90
C SER A 20 6.46 7.97 -6.18
N ARG A 21 7.61 7.85 -6.85
CA ARG A 21 8.84 7.31 -6.26
C ARG A 21 9.35 8.17 -5.10
N PHE A 22 9.35 9.50 -5.27
CA PHE A 22 9.78 10.42 -4.22
C PHE A 22 8.91 10.30 -2.95
N TYR A 23 7.58 10.30 -3.11
CA TYR A 23 6.67 10.17 -1.98
C TYR A 23 6.74 8.80 -1.32
N GLU A 24 6.96 7.73 -2.08
CA GLU A 24 7.14 6.37 -1.54
C GLU A 24 8.34 6.30 -0.59
N LEU A 25 9.51 6.82 -1.02
CA LEU A 25 10.71 6.89 -0.18
C LEU A 25 10.50 7.71 1.08
N LYS A 26 9.79 8.85 0.96
CA LYS A 26 9.47 9.70 2.11
C LYS A 26 8.55 8.98 3.10
N LEU A 27 7.50 8.32 2.60
CA LEU A 27 6.57 7.57 3.44
C LEU A 27 7.26 6.39 4.14
N ASP A 28 8.17 5.70 3.47
CA ASP A 28 8.96 4.63 4.09
C ASP A 28 9.79 5.12 5.25
N SER A 29 10.48 6.26 5.08
CA SER A 29 11.24 6.86 6.18
C SER A 29 10.34 7.26 7.36
N LEU A 30 9.14 7.80 7.08
CA LEU A 30 8.19 8.16 8.14
C LEU A 30 7.70 6.93 8.90
N ILE A 31 7.32 5.87 8.19
CA ILE A 31 6.82 4.65 8.83
C ILE A 31 7.92 3.96 9.62
N GLN A 32 9.14 3.82 9.09
CA GLN A 32 10.24 3.15 9.81
C GLN A 32 10.62 3.86 11.12
N ASN A 33 10.42 5.17 11.18
CA ASN A 33 10.65 5.96 12.39
C ASN A 33 9.45 5.95 13.36
N ASP A 34 8.32 5.36 12.96
CA ASP A 34 7.13 5.27 13.81
C ASP A 34 7.24 4.10 14.80
N SER A 35 6.81 4.33 16.04
CA SER A 35 6.81 3.33 17.11
C SER A 35 5.94 2.10 16.82
N PHE A 36 4.96 2.23 15.92
CA PHE A 36 3.97 1.22 15.58
C PHE A 36 4.25 0.51 14.24
N HIS A 37 5.38 0.77 13.58
CA HIS A 37 5.68 0.27 12.22
C HIS A 37 5.54 -1.25 12.05
N ASP A 38 5.89 -2.03 13.08
CA ASP A 38 5.81 -3.50 13.08
C ASP A 38 4.81 -4.04 14.12
N LYS A 39 3.84 -3.22 14.53
CA LYS A 39 2.83 -3.59 15.54
C LYS A 39 1.48 -3.89 14.88
N VAL A 40 0.85 -4.95 15.37
CA VAL A 40 -0.55 -5.28 15.04
C VAL A 40 -1.47 -4.47 15.95
N GLY A 41 -2.48 -3.84 15.37
CA GLY A 41 -3.43 -3.00 16.07
C GLY A 41 -4.66 -2.68 15.21
N ALA A 42 -5.42 -1.67 15.60
CA ALA A 42 -6.55 -1.16 14.83
C ALA A 42 -6.25 0.26 14.35
N PHE A 43 -5.80 0.40 13.11
CA PHE A 43 -5.47 1.69 12.50
C PHE A 43 -6.63 2.14 11.62
N GLU A 44 -7.19 3.32 11.88
CA GLU A 44 -8.34 3.82 11.13
C GLU A 44 -7.97 4.15 9.67
N GLY A 45 -8.90 3.91 8.75
CA GLY A 45 -8.75 4.12 7.32
C GLY A 45 -8.42 2.83 6.58
N ALA A 46 -9.42 2.26 5.93
CA ALA A 46 -9.32 1.02 5.16
C ALA A 46 -10.45 0.92 4.13
N GLY A 47 -10.35 0.00 3.18
CA GLY A 47 -11.46 -0.30 2.27
C GLY A 47 -11.98 0.91 1.47
N TYR A 48 -11.08 1.79 1.03
CA TYR A 48 -11.40 3.03 0.30
C TYR A 48 -12.15 4.09 1.10
N VAL A 49 -12.31 3.93 2.41
CA VAL A 49 -12.88 4.95 3.32
C VAL A 49 -11.85 5.40 4.36
N SER A 50 -11.92 6.68 4.72
CA SER A 50 -10.97 7.29 5.67
C SER A 50 -11.32 7.05 7.13
N GLN A 51 -12.58 6.75 7.45
CA GLN A 51 -13.09 6.61 8.82
C GLN A 51 -14.05 5.43 8.94
N GLY A 52 -14.18 4.89 10.14
CA GLY A 52 -15.12 3.81 10.47
C GLY A 52 -14.71 2.40 10.03
N LEU A 53 -13.68 2.25 9.20
CA LEU A 53 -13.00 0.98 8.93
C LEU A 53 -11.56 1.00 9.41
N TYR A 54 -11.06 -0.16 9.81
CA TYR A 54 -9.73 -0.30 10.40
C TYR A 54 -8.89 -1.35 9.66
N ARG A 55 -7.61 -1.05 9.51
CA ARG A 55 -6.60 -1.97 9.00
C ARG A 55 -5.71 -2.50 10.15
N PRO A 56 -5.16 -3.71 10.01
CA PRO A 56 -4.44 -4.38 11.11
C PRO A 56 -3.03 -3.84 11.38
N MET A 57 -2.39 -3.21 10.39
CA MET A 57 -1.04 -2.64 10.49
C MET A 57 -0.92 -1.36 9.67
N ILE A 58 0.03 -0.49 10.02
CA ILE A 58 0.29 0.76 9.30
C ILE A 58 0.76 0.49 7.87
N ASP A 59 1.64 -0.51 7.70
CA ASP A 59 2.22 -0.87 6.40
C ASP A 59 1.79 -2.27 5.93
N CYS A 60 1.38 -2.38 4.67
CA CYS A 60 1.02 -3.64 4.02
C CYS A 60 1.00 -3.46 2.49
N ILE A 61 1.37 -4.49 1.72
CA ILE A 61 1.15 -4.47 0.26
C ILE A 61 -0.32 -4.24 -0.14
N MET A 62 -1.28 -4.58 0.73
CA MET A 62 -2.71 -4.37 0.50
C MET A 62 -3.15 -2.90 0.61
N ASN A 63 -2.33 -2.01 1.18
CA ASN A 63 -2.68 -0.60 1.36
C ASN A 63 -1.67 0.38 0.71
N ARG A 64 -0.47 -0.07 0.35
CA ARG A 64 0.55 0.74 -0.34
C ARG A 64 1.08 0.01 -1.58
N LYS A 65 1.47 0.80 -2.58
CA LYS A 65 2.00 0.29 -3.86
C LYS A 65 3.42 -0.24 -3.67
N LYS A 66 3.74 -1.31 -4.42
CA LYS A 66 5.07 -1.90 -4.72
C LYS A 66 5.99 -2.21 -3.51
N ALA A 67 6.71 -3.34 -3.62
CA ALA A 67 7.84 -3.73 -2.76
C ALA A 67 7.63 -3.81 -1.23
N LYS A 68 6.39 -3.97 -0.74
CA LYS A 68 6.12 -4.24 0.69
C LYS A 68 5.73 -5.70 0.91
N ALA A 69 6.11 -6.23 2.06
CA ALA A 69 5.63 -7.52 2.51
C ALA A 69 4.13 -7.44 2.88
N PHE A 70 3.48 -8.60 2.93
CA PHE A 70 2.20 -8.71 3.62
C PHE A 70 2.41 -8.41 5.11
N CYS A 71 1.46 -7.68 5.70
CA CYS A 71 1.44 -7.50 7.14
C CYS A 71 1.16 -8.84 7.84
N LYS A 72 1.48 -8.95 9.14
CA LYS A 72 1.38 -10.21 9.91
C LYS A 72 -0.01 -10.86 9.80
N VAL A 73 -1.07 -10.06 9.82
CA VAL A 73 -2.46 -10.53 9.70
C VAL A 73 -2.78 -11.02 8.28
N CYS A 74 -2.32 -10.33 7.24
CA CYS A 74 -2.50 -10.79 5.87
C CYS A 74 -1.74 -12.10 5.60
N THR A 75 -0.51 -12.22 6.10
CA THR A 75 0.29 -13.46 6.00
C THR A 75 -0.44 -14.64 6.62
N GLU A 76 -0.94 -14.48 7.85
CA GLU A 76 -1.71 -15.52 8.53
C GLU A 76 -3.02 -15.85 7.79
N ALA A 77 -3.72 -14.84 7.26
CA ALA A 77 -4.94 -15.04 6.48
C ALA A 77 -4.67 -15.84 5.19
N ILE A 78 -3.58 -15.53 4.48
CA ILE A 78 -3.17 -16.26 3.28
C ILE A 78 -2.80 -17.70 3.64
N GLU A 79 -2.05 -17.91 4.72
CA GLU A 79 -1.68 -19.25 5.19
C GLU A 79 -2.92 -20.10 5.50
N ARG A 80 -3.93 -19.53 6.19
CA ARG A 80 -5.20 -20.20 6.48
C ARG A 80 -5.94 -20.60 5.20
N VAL A 81 -5.95 -19.74 4.18
CA VAL A 81 -6.55 -20.04 2.88
C VAL A 81 -5.81 -21.18 2.19
N ILE A 82 -4.48 -21.16 2.18
CA ILE A 82 -3.67 -22.24 1.59
C ILE A 82 -3.99 -23.56 2.27
N LYS A 83 -3.94 -23.60 3.62
CA LYS A 83 -4.25 -24.81 4.40
C LYS A 83 -5.64 -25.36 4.09
N HIS A 84 -6.65 -24.51 3.99
CA HIS A 84 -8.00 -24.92 3.66
C HIS A 84 -8.12 -25.68 2.32
N TYR A 85 -7.22 -25.43 1.36
CA TYR A 85 -7.21 -26.12 0.08
C TYR A 85 -6.23 -27.30 0.01
N THR A 86 -5.37 -27.48 1.01
CA THR A 86 -4.32 -28.51 1.01
C THR A 86 -4.45 -29.56 2.12
N GLU A 87 -5.18 -29.25 3.19
CA GLU A 87 -5.49 -30.11 4.34
C GLU A 87 -6.99 -30.44 4.37
#